data_AF-A0A7S4UJD7-F1
#
_entry.id   AF-A0A7S4UJD7-F1
#
_cell.length_a   1.000
_cell.length_b   1.000
_cell.length_c   1.000
_cell.angle_alpha   90.00
_cell.angle_beta   90.00
_cell.angle_gamma   90.00
#
_symmetry.space_group_name_H-M   'P 1'
#
loop_
_entity.id
_entity.type
_entity.pdbx_description
1 polymer ?
#
loop_
_entity_poly.entity_id
_entity_poly.type
_entity_poly.pdbx_seq_one_letter_code
_entity_poly.pdbx_strand_id
1 'polypeptide(L)'
;PYTAHSFECTLGQAEPCDISSLNGLQLKEDDRLMVLPACGNESSGTLGPLNYAEPGSALGDSYDVGPWPLSSTKPGTYMLCWCASGFRCNSPKDFTAVAGKLDLNCPARYYESGSFCELCDVDNYCPGGADSHRVHCPAGSSTHNVLGA
;
A
#
# COMPACT_ATOMS: atom_id res chain seq x y z
N PRO A 1 15.62 7.29 8.29
CA PRO A 1 15.48 6.88 6.87
C PRO A 1 15.54 8.09 5.93
N TYR A 2 15.95 7.91 4.68
CA TYR A 2 15.80 8.94 3.63
C TYR A 2 14.37 8.93 3.07
N THR A 3 13.86 10.07 2.61
CA THR A 3 12.45 10.25 2.21
C THR A 3 12.15 9.91 0.75
N ALA A 4 13.18 9.66 -0.07
CA ALA A 4 13.05 9.55 -1.53
C ALA A 4 12.61 8.17 -2.04
N HIS A 5 12.25 7.24 -1.15
CA HIS A 5 11.78 5.92 -1.55
C HIS A 5 10.32 5.96 -2.01
N SER A 6 10.01 5.21 -3.06
CA SER A 6 8.65 5.01 -3.57
C SER A 6 8.44 3.53 -3.82
N PHE A 7 7.34 3.00 -3.30
CA PHE A 7 6.95 1.60 -3.42
C PHE A 7 5.53 1.51 -3.96
N GLU A 8 5.23 0.41 -4.65
CA GLU A 8 3.90 0.16 -5.19
C GLU A 8 3.42 -1.21 -4.76
N CYS A 9 2.17 -1.29 -4.35
CA CYS A 9 1.55 -2.52 -3.93
C CYS A 9 0.12 -2.61 -4.45
N THR A 10 -0.37 -3.82 -4.61
CA THR A 10 -1.71 -4.07 -5.16
C THR A 10 -2.65 -4.57 -4.06
N LEU A 11 -3.85 -3.99 -3.98
CA LEU A 11 -4.88 -4.41 -3.03
C LEU A 11 -5.42 -5.82 -3.37
N GLY A 12 -5.83 -6.56 -2.34
CA GLY A 12 -6.43 -7.89 -2.48
C GLY A 12 -5.45 -9.01 -2.81
N GLN A 13 -4.14 -8.76 -2.75
CA GLN A 13 -3.12 -9.82 -2.84
C GLN A 13 -3.09 -10.63 -1.53
N ALA A 14 -2.80 -11.93 -1.66
CA ALA A 14 -2.68 -12.83 -0.51
C ALA A 14 -1.36 -12.61 0.25
N GLU A 15 -0.29 -12.34 -0.49
CA GLU A 15 1.02 -12.06 0.08
C GLU A 15 1.10 -10.61 0.59
N PRO A 16 1.79 -10.38 1.72
CA PRO A 16 2.10 -9.03 2.15
C PRO A 16 2.99 -8.35 1.12
N CYS A 17 2.93 -7.02 1.09
CA CYS A 17 3.80 -6.24 0.22
C CYS A 17 5.15 -6.01 0.89
N ASP A 18 6.21 -6.46 0.25
CA ASP A 18 7.58 -6.28 0.72
C ASP A 18 8.09 -4.87 0.37
N ILE A 19 8.50 -4.14 1.40
CA ILE A 19 9.21 -2.87 1.33
C ILE A 19 10.69 -3.19 1.57
N SER A 20 11.41 -3.55 0.53
CA SER A 20 12.83 -3.85 0.61
C SER A 20 13.72 -2.65 0.27
N SER A 21 14.97 -2.70 0.74
CA SER A 21 16.01 -1.71 0.43
C SER A 21 15.68 -0.29 0.92
N LEU A 22 15.04 -0.16 2.08
CA LEU A 22 14.87 1.14 2.73
C LEU A 22 16.24 1.68 3.15
N ASN A 23 16.65 2.80 2.57
CA ASN A 23 17.95 3.40 2.87
C ASN A 23 17.84 4.45 3.98
N GLY A 24 18.87 4.51 4.83
CA GLY A 24 18.97 5.50 5.89
C GLY A 24 20.23 5.34 6.70
N LEU A 25 20.46 6.29 7.60
CA LEU A 25 21.51 6.16 8.60
C LEU A 25 20.93 5.49 9.85
N GLN A 26 21.66 4.50 10.37
CA GLN A 26 21.36 3.81 11.63
C GLN A 26 19.99 3.14 11.72
N LEU A 27 19.52 2.54 10.62
CA LEU A 27 18.38 1.62 10.65
C LEU A 27 18.75 0.37 11.46
N LYS A 28 17.76 -0.18 12.18
CA LYS A 28 17.93 -1.33 13.08
C LYS A 28 16.71 -2.24 13.06
N GLU A 29 16.91 -3.49 13.48
CA GLU A 29 15.87 -4.54 13.60
C GLU A 29 14.69 -4.23 14.53
N ASP A 30 14.77 -3.20 15.38
CA ASP A 30 13.66 -2.81 16.28
C ASP A 30 12.99 -1.50 15.84
N ASP A 31 13.38 -0.97 14.68
CA ASP A 31 12.78 0.22 14.11
C ASP A 31 11.48 -0.16 13.40
N ARG A 32 10.42 0.59 13.67
CA ARG A 32 9.07 0.22 13.22
C ARG A 32 8.58 1.12 12.10
N LEU A 33 7.80 0.54 11.20
CA LEU A 33 7.07 1.28 10.18
C LEU A 33 5.57 1.26 10.44
N MET A 34 4.93 2.37 10.07
CA MET A 34 3.49 2.48 9.99
C MET A 34 3.11 3.12 8.65
N VAL A 35 2.09 2.58 7.98
CA VAL A 35 1.52 3.15 6.77
C VAL A 35 0.40 4.11 7.15
N LEU A 36 0.54 5.38 6.80
CA LEU A 36 -0.40 6.44 7.16
C LEU A 36 -0.65 7.37 5.97
N PRO A 37 -1.83 8.02 5.89
CA PRO A 37 -2.03 9.09 4.91
C PRO A 37 -1.05 10.25 5.10
N ALA A 38 -0.65 10.49 6.34
CA ALA A 38 0.36 11.46 6.72
C ALA A 38 1.00 11.06 8.06
N CYS A 39 2.33 11.17 8.17
CA CYS A 39 3.06 10.81 9.39
C CYS A 39 2.70 11.74 10.56
N GLY A 40 2.61 11.17 11.77
CA GLY A 40 2.29 11.89 13.00
C GLY A 40 0.80 12.24 13.20
N ASN A 41 -0.10 11.80 12.32
CA ASN A 41 -1.54 12.06 12.44
C ASN A 41 -2.31 10.85 12.99
N GLU A 42 -3.36 11.10 13.79
CA GLU A 42 -4.24 10.04 14.37
C GLU A 42 -5.28 9.49 13.40
N SER A 43 -5.00 9.50 12.10
CA SER A 43 -5.88 8.88 11.12
C SER A 43 -5.80 7.35 11.21
N SER A 44 -6.23 6.80 12.37
CA SER A 44 -6.33 5.39 12.74
C SER A 44 -7.37 4.61 11.92
N GLY A 45 -7.80 5.10 10.77
CA GLY A 45 -9.02 4.63 10.11
C GLY A 45 -8.86 4.14 8.68
N THR A 46 -7.78 4.44 7.97
CA THR A 46 -7.76 4.23 6.51
C THR A 46 -7.34 2.81 6.11
N LEU A 47 -6.52 2.13 6.92
CA LEU A 47 -5.92 0.83 6.61
C LEU A 47 -6.18 -0.25 7.69
N GLY A 48 -6.93 0.08 8.76
CA GLY A 48 -7.19 -0.85 9.87
C GLY A 48 -5.92 -1.22 10.68
N PRO A 49 -5.93 -2.34 11.44
CA PRO A 49 -4.80 -2.78 12.27
C PRO A 49 -3.58 -3.27 11.47
N LEU A 50 -3.68 -3.35 10.14
CA LEU A 50 -2.67 -3.90 9.21
C LEU A 50 -1.72 -2.82 8.68
N ASN A 51 -1.67 -1.67 9.34
CA ASN A 51 -0.86 -0.55 8.94
C ASN A 51 0.44 -0.44 9.72
N TYR A 52 0.78 -1.43 10.54
CA TYR A 52 1.99 -1.50 11.36
C TYR A 52 2.86 -2.67 10.91
N ALA A 53 4.16 -2.45 10.76
CA ALA A 53 5.11 -3.48 10.37
C ALA A 53 6.37 -3.42 11.26
N GLU A 54 6.76 -4.59 11.75
CA GLU A 54 8.11 -4.86 12.26
C GLU A 54 9.04 -5.16 11.07
N PRO A 55 10.34 -4.90 11.18
CA PRO A 55 11.27 -5.17 10.09
C PRO A 55 11.46 -6.68 9.90
N GLY A 56 11.54 -7.09 8.65
CA GLY A 56 11.86 -8.46 8.23
C GLY A 56 13.36 -8.77 8.21
N SER A 57 14.21 -7.79 8.53
CA SER A 57 15.67 -7.93 8.50
C SER A 57 16.36 -7.34 9.74
N ALA A 58 17.48 -7.95 10.14
CA ALA A 58 18.34 -7.44 11.21
C ALA A 58 18.94 -6.04 10.93
N LEU A 59 18.90 -5.62 9.67
CA LEU A 59 19.39 -4.31 9.22
C LEU A 59 18.31 -3.22 9.30
N GLY A 60 17.04 -3.58 9.55
CA GLY A 60 15.93 -2.63 9.59
C GLY A 60 15.62 -1.98 8.22
N ASP A 61 15.96 -2.67 7.13
CA ASP A 61 15.84 -2.17 5.75
C ASP A 61 14.76 -2.89 4.92
N SER A 62 14.12 -3.92 5.47
CA SER A 62 13.02 -4.67 4.84
C SER A 62 11.81 -4.71 5.76
N TYR A 63 10.61 -4.54 5.22
CA TYR A 63 9.36 -4.59 5.98
C TYR A 63 8.24 -5.24 5.17
N ASP A 64 7.51 -6.16 5.79
CA ASP A 64 6.29 -6.71 5.21
C ASP A 64 5.08 -5.87 5.66
N VAL A 65 4.43 -5.18 4.73
CA VAL A 65 3.24 -4.36 5.00
C VAL A 65 1.99 -4.98 4.38
N GLY A 66 0.84 -4.83 5.03
CA GLY A 66 -0.40 -5.51 4.63
C GLY A 66 -0.46 -6.96 5.15
N PRO A 67 -1.10 -7.90 4.42
CA PRO A 67 -1.87 -7.72 3.18
C PRO A 67 -3.08 -6.79 3.38
N TRP A 68 -3.55 -6.14 2.32
CA TRP A 68 -4.70 -5.23 2.42
C TRP A 68 -5.91 -5.75 1.65
N PRO A 69 -7.05 -5.96 2.32
CA PRO A 69 -8.27 -6.44 1.67
C PRO A 69 -8.85 -5.37 0.74
N LEU A 70 -9.26 -5.80 -0.45
CA LEU A 70 -9.86 -4.92 -1.47
C LEU A 70 -11.15 -4.23 -1.00
N SER A 71 -11.92 -4.88 -0.11
CA SER A 71 -13.23 -4.42 0.33
C SER A 71 -13.21 -3.34 1.42
N SER A 72 -12.09 -3.16 2.13
CA SER A 72 -12.01 -2.22 3.26
C SER A 72 -10.78 -1.31 3.22
N THR A 73 -10.02 -1.34 2.12
CA THR A 73 -8.81 -0.53 1.95
C THR A 73 -9.02 0.42 0.79
N LYS A 74 -8.69 1.70 1.00
CA LYS A 74 -8.76 2.70 -0.07
C LYS A 74 -7.48 2.66 -0.91
N PRO A 75 -7.57 2.60 -2.25
CA PRO A 75 -6.40 2.85 -3.10
C PRO A 75 -5.92 4.30 -2.93
N GLY A 76 -4.68 4.56 -3.33
CA GLY A 76 -4.06 5.88 -3.31
C GLY A 76 -2.67 5.91 -2.68
N THR A 77 -2.11 7.12 -2.57
CA THR A 77 -0.77 7.33 -2.01
C THR A 77 -0.80 7.47 -0.50
N TYR A 78 0.06 6.70 0.16
CA TYR A 78 0.32 6.72 1.59
C TYR A 78 1.79 7.05 1.87
N MET A 79 2.08 7.41 3.11
CA MET A 79 3.42 7.60 3.62
C MET A 79 3.85 6.37 4.42
N LEU A 80 5.09 5.93 4.19
CA LEU A 80 5.79 5.04 5.10
C LEU A 80 6.35 5.91 6.23
N CYS A 81 5.83 5.72 7.43
CA CYS A 81 6.16 6.51 8.60
C CYS A 81 6.99 5.67 9.56
N TRP A 82 8.13 6.18 9.98
CA TRP A 82 9.12 5.46 10.75
C TRP A 82 9.18 5.96 12.19
N CYS A 83 9.43 5.02 13.09
CA CYS A 83 9.70 5.29 14.49
C CYS A 83 10.88 4.45 14.96
N ALA A 84 11.87 5.14 15.54
CA ALA A 84 13.09 4.50 15.98
C ALA A 84 12.86 3.60 17.19
N SER A 85 13.62 2.50 17.24
CA SER A 85 13.83 1.68 18.42
C SER A 85 14.20 2.53 19.65
N GLY A 86 13.62 2.18 20.80
CA GLY A 86 13.81 2.90 22.07
C GLY A 86 12.91 4.13 22.28
N PHE A 87 12.13 4.53 21.27
CA PHE A 87 11.08 5.55 21.41
C PHE A 87 9.71 4.90 21.65
N ARG A 88 8.74 5.72 22.06
CA ARG A 88 7.33 5.31 22.08
C ARG A 88 6.89 5.21 20.63
N CYS A 89 6.50 4.04 20.14
CA CYS A 89 5.97 3.81 18.80
C CYS A 89 4.66 3.01 18.89
N ASN A 90 3.73 3.51 19.70
CA ASN A 90 2.54 2.77 20.11
C ASN A 90 1.26 3.35 19.49
N SER A 91 1.36 4.54 18.89
CA SER A 91 0.24 5.25 18.28
C SER A 91 0.67 5.94 16.99
N PRO A 92 -0.25 6.23 16.05
CA PRO A 92 0.09 6.93 14.81
C PRO A 92 0.82 8.27 14.99
N LYS A 93 0.59 8.98 16.12
CA LYS A 93 1.32 10.23 16.44
C LYS A 93 2.80 10.03 16.68
N ASP A 94 3.20 8.83 17.07
CA ASP A 94 4.59 8.52 17.38
C ASP A 94 5.43 8.36 16.09
N PHE A 95 4.80 7.97 14.99
CA PHE A 95 5.44 7.74 13.70
C PHE A 95 5.50 9.05 12.89
N THR A 96 6.41 9.95 13.26
CA THR A 96 6.50 11.30 12.67
C THR A 96 7.50 11.40 11.52
N ALA A 97 8.47 10.49 11.43
CA ALA A 97 9.52 10.56 10.42
C ALA A 97 9.05 9.91 9.10
N VAL A 98 9.15 10.63 7.99
CA VAL A 98 8.84 10.06 6.66
C VAL A 98 10.01 9.18 6.20
N ALA A 99 9.71 7.94 5.81
CA ALA A 99 10.66 6.96 5.27
C ALA A 99 10.49 6.74 3.77
N GLY A 100 9.34 7.10 3.21
CA GLY A 100 9.04 6.96 1.79
C GLY A 100 7.56 7.15 1.52
N LYS A 101 7.19 6.87 0.27
CA LYS A 101 5.81 6.81 -0.21
C LYS A 101 5.47 5.40 -0.64
N LEU A 102 4.18 5.09 -0.54
CA LEU A 102 3.61 3.81 -0.90
C LEU A 102 2.32 4.06 -1.68
N ASP A 103 2.28 3.63 -2.93
CA ASP A 103 1.08 3.69 -3.76
C ASP A 103 0.33 2.37 -3.69
N LEU A 104 -0.91 2.43 -3.18
CA LEU A 104 -1.83 1.30 -3.11
C LEU A 104 -2.76 1.30 -4.30
N ASN A 105 -2.57 0.34 -5.19
CA ASN A 105 -3.22 0.29 -6.47
C ASN A 105 -4.32 -0.77 -6.51
N CYS A 106 -5.35 -0.53 -7.32
CA CYS A 106 -6.35 -1.56 -7.60
C CYS A 106 -5.74 -2.72 -8.41
N PRO A 107 -6.15 -3.96 -8.16
CA PRO A 107 -5.72 -5.10 -8.97
C PRO A 107 -6.30 -5.03 -10.38
N ALA A 108 -5.72 -5.82 -11.29
CA ALA A 108 -6.30 -6.01 -12.62
C ALA A 108 -7.78 -6.44 -12.52
N ARG A 109 -8.60 -5.99 -13.48
CA ARG A 109 -10.08 -6.09 -13.49
C ARG A 109 -10.80 -5.15 -12.54
N TYR A 110 -10.08 -4.32 -11.78
CA TYR A 110 -10.68 -3.27 -10.97
C TYR A 110 -10.19 -1.90 -11.41
N TYR A 111 -11.02 -0.90 -11.21
CA TYR A 111 -10.69 0.50 -11.44
C TYR A 111 -10.93 1.32 -10.18
N GLU A 112 -10.20 2.42 -10.03
CA GLU A 112 -10.42 3.35 -8.93
C GLU A 112 -11.72 4.13 -9.16
N SER A 113 -12.69 3.93 -8.28
CA SER A 113 -13.96 4.65 -8.25
C SER A 113 -14.12 5.35 -6.91
N GLY A 114 -13.84 6.65 -6.89
CA GLY A 114 -13.97 7.50 -5.71
C GLY A 114 -12.96 7.19 -4.60
N SER A 115 -13.27 6.24 -3.73
CA SER A 115 -12.42 5.85 -2.58
C SER A 115 -12.15 4.35 -2.52
N PHE A 116 -12.63 3.58 -3.50
CA PHE A 116 -12.55 2.12 -3.48
C PHE A 116 -12.25 1.59 -4.88
N CYS A 117 -11.80 0.34 -4.93
CA CYS A 117 -11.65 -0.38 -6.18
C CYS A 117 -12.97 -1.05 -6.56
N GLU A 118 -13.52 -0.68 -7.72
CA GLU A 118 -14.73 -1.26 -8.26
C GLU A 118 -14.41 -2.23 -9.41
N LEU A 119 -15.23 -3.28 -9.55
CA LEU A 119 -15.06 -4.26 -10.61
C LEU A 119 -15.32 -3.58 -11.97
N CYS A 120 -14.52 -3.93 -12.97
CA CYS A 120 -14.67 -3.40 -14.32
C CYS A 120 -16.03 -3.79 -14.91
N ASP A 121 -16.72 -2.81 -15.47
CA ASP A 121 -17.98 -3.04 -16.19
C ASP A 121 -17.75 -3.75 -17.52
N VAL A 122 -18.82 -4.34 -18.06
CA VAL A 122 -18.86 -4.85 -19.44
C VAL A 122 -18.49 -3.72 -20.42
N ASP A 123 -17.93 -4.09 -21.58
CA ASP A 123 -17.44 -3.19 -22.63
C ASP A 123 -16.21 -2.33 -22.26
N ASN A 124 -15.61 -2.62 -21.10
CA ASN A 124 -14.39 -1.98 -20.64
C ASN A 124 -13.40 -3.03 -20.14
N TYR A 125 -12.11 -2.74 -20.27
CA TYR A 125 -11.04 -3.43 -19.56
C TYR A 125 -10.36 -2.48 -18.58
N CYS A 126 -9.89 -3.05 -17.47
CA CYS A 126 -9.27 -2.30 -16.38
C CYS A 126 -7.92 -2.97 -16.08
N PRO A 127 -6.79 -2.32 -16.43
CA PRO A 127 -5.47 -2.93 -16.27
C PRO A 127 -5.06 -3.05 -14.79
N GLY A 128 -5.65 -2.24 -13.91
CA GLY A 128 -5.21 -2.12 -12.52
C GLY A 128 -3.87 -1.37 -12.42
N GLY A 129 -3.19 -1.49 -11.28
CA GLY A 129 -1.93 -0.79 -11.03
C GLY A 129 -2.12 0.73 -10.95
N ALA A 130 -1.06 1.47 -11.25
CA ALA A 130 -1.07 2.94 -11.28
C ALA A 130 -2.07 3.51 -12.31
N ASP A 131 -2.34 2.76 -13.39
CA ASP A 131 -3.28 3.13 -14.45
C ASP A 131 -4.67 2.50 -14.23
N SER A 132 -5.16 2.45 -13.00
CA SER A 132 -6.44 1.82 -12.65
C SER A 132 -7.70 2.56 -13.16
N HIS A 133 -7.65 3.17 -14.34
CA HIS A 133 -8.80 3.75 -15.01
C HIS A 133 -9.52 2.72 -15.90
N ARG A 134 -10.81 2.97 -16.13
CA ARG A 134 -11.64 2.17 -17.01
C ARG A 134 -11.38 2.53 -18.47
N VAL A 135 -11.03 1.56 -19.30
CA VAL A 135 -10.75 1.76 -20.73
C VAL A 135 -11.77 1.00 -21.59
N HIS A 136 -12.41 1.69 -22.52
CA HIS A 136 -13.34 1.04 -23.44
C HIS A 136 -12.65 -0.01 -24.31
N CYS A 137 -13.30 -1.16 -24.46
CA CYS A 137 -12.83 -2.21 -25.37
C CYS A 137 -12.84 -1.70 -26.82
N PRO A 138 -11.79 -2.01 -27.62
CA PRO A 138 -11.80 -1.76 -29.05
C PRO A 138 -12.97 -2.47 -29.76
N ALA A 139 -13.39 -1.95 -30.92
CA ALA A 139 -14.46 -2.55 -31.71
C ALA A 139 -14.17 -4.05 -31.99
N GLY A 140 -15.16 -4.90 -31.71
CA GLY A 140 -15.05 -6.36 -31.88
C GLY A 140 -14.34 -7.08 -30.74
N SER A 141 -14.00 -6.40 -29.64
CA SER A 141 -13.46 -6.99 -28.42
C SER A 141 -14.45 -6.89 -27.26
N SER A 142 -14.46 -7.87 -26.36
CA SER A 142 -15.19 -7.82 -25.09
C SER A 142 -14.29 -8.24 -23.94
N THR A 143 -14.62 -7.80 -22.73
CA THR A 143 -13.95 -8.33 -21.54
C THR A 143 -14.35 -9.79 -21.32
N HIS A 144 -13.37 -10.69 -21.41
CA HIS A 144 -13.56 -12.06 -20.98
C HIS A 144 -13.71 -12.08 -19.45
N ASN A 145 -14.96 -12.19 -18.98
CA ASN A 145 -15.25 -12.61 -17.61
C ASN A 145 -14.79 -14.06 -17.43
N VAL A 146 -13.50 -14.26 -17.14
CA VAL A 146 -13.02 -15.54 -16.60
C VAL A 146 -13.43 -15.56 -15.12
N LEU A 147 -14.71 -15.82 -14.88
CA LEU A 147 -15.24 -16.36 -13.63
C LEU A 147 -15.27 -17.88 -13.85
N GLY A 148 -14.16 -18.56 -13.58
CA GLY A 148 -14.06 -20.00 -13.71
C GLY A 148 -12.67 -20.51 -14.04
N ALA A 149 -11.88 -20.73 -12.98
CA ALA A 149 -10.92 -21.82 -12.88
C ALA A 149 -10.90 -22.25 -11.41
#